data_AF-A0A5E7QXS5-F1
#
_entry.id   AF-A0A5E7QXS5-F1
#
_cell.length_a   1.000
_cell.length_b   1.000
_cell.length_c   1.000
_cell.angle_alpha   90.00
_cell.angle_beta   90.00
_cell.angle_gamma   90.00
#
_symmetry.space_group_name_H-M   'P 1'
#
loop_
_entity.id
_entity.type
_entity.pdbx_description
1 polymer ?
#
loop_
_entity_poly.entity_id
_entity_poly.type
_entity_poly.pdbx_seq_one_letter_code
_entity_poly.pdbx_strand_id
1 'polypeptide(L)'
;MSSTTLLATDQQRSVVNTLKANHPPQPIAYSPYGHCPAICGFFSLLGFNGELRDPVTGHYLLGKGYRAFIPALMRFNRPDNLSPFDEGGLNPYAYCFGDPTNLQDPNGRSPIGHWRAITRRLMATTDFKSRIAELQATRLIAEQPNLSALIKLKHQKIFEELHANAQKTYNPNTKVQKLEL
;
A
#
# COMPACT_ATOMS: atom_id res chain seq x y z
N MET A 1 8.72 14.51 45.01
CA MET A 1 9.97 14.26 44.27
C MET A 1 9.61 13.80 42.88
N SER A 2 10.05 14.52 41.84
CA SER A 2 9.84 14.07 40.45
C SER A 2 10.82 12.93 40.15
N SER A 3 10.29 11.76 39.77
CA SER A 3 11.11 10.61 39.36
C SER A 3 11.28 10.64 37.85
N THR A 4 12.49 10.91 37.38
CA THR A 4 12.81 10.91 35.94
C THR A 4 13.28 9.51 35.50
N THR A 5 12.75 9.01 34.40
CA THR A 5 13.18 7.74 33.79
C THR A 5 13.46 7.97 32.32
N LEU A 6 14.65 7.58 31.87
CA LEU A 6 15.07 7.66 30.47
C LEU A 6 14.77 6.32 29.80
N LEU A 7 14.09 6.37 28.66
CA LEU A 7 13.71 5.20 27.87
C LEU A 7 14.61 5.10 26.64
N ALA A 8 15.26 3.96 26.44
CA ALA A 8 15.94 3.64 25.20
C ALA A 8 15.01 2.83 24.30
N THR A 9 14.88 3.23 23.04
CA THR A 9 13.95 2.62 22.08
C THR A 9 14.66 2.08 20.84
N ASP A 10 14.06 1.10 20.19
CA ASP A 10 14.47 0.63 18.86
C ASP A 10 13.95 1.55 17.72
N GLN A 11 14.17 1.14 16.47
CA GLN A 11 13.71 1.84 15.28
C GLN A 11 12.17 1.93 15.18
N GLN A 12 11.46 0.91 15.68
CA GLN A 12 10.00 0.87 15.70
C GLN A 12 9.42 1.53 16.97
N ARG A 13 10.26 2.14 17.82
CA ARG A 13 9.95 2.79 19.10
C ARG A 13 9.61 1.85 20.25
N SER A 14 9.89 0.56 20.13
CA SER A 14 9.76 -0.37 21.25
C SER A 14 10.79 -0.04 22.32
N VAL A 15 10.38 0.03 23.59
CA VAL A 15 11.27 0.35 24.73
C VAL A 15 12.12 -0.86 25.10
N VAL A 16 13.40 -0.84 24.77
CA VAL A 16 14.35 -1.95 24.99
C VAL A 16 15.17 -1.83 26.26
N ASN A 17 15.24 -0.64 26.86
CA ASN A 17 15.93 -0.44 28.14
C ASN A 17 15.33 0.76 28.89
N THR A 18 15.31 0.69 30.22
CA THR A 18 14.89 1.79 31.09
C THR A 18 15.99 2.14 32.08
N LEU A 19 16.24 3.44 32.23
CA LEU A 19 17.32 3.98 33.05
C LEU A 19 16.72 4.96 34.06
N LYS A 20 16.97 4.71 35.35
CA LYS A 20 16.51 5.56 36.46
C LYS A 20 17.70 5.91 37.34
N ALA A 21 17.72 7.14 37.85
CA ALA A 21 18.76 7.57 38.78
C ALA A 21 18.84 6.60 39.98
N ASN A 22 20.06 6.19 40.33
CA ASN A 22 20.36 5.28 41.44
C ASN A 22 19.81 3.85 41.31
N HIS A 23 19.44 3.40 40.11
CA HIS A 23 19.05 2.02 39.84
C HIS A 23 19.83 1.43 38.65
N PRO A 24 20.06 0.10 38.64
CA PRO A 24 20.68 -0.55 37.49
C PRO A 24 19.75 -0.49 36.27
N PRO A 25 20.32 -0.46 35.04
CA PRO A 25 19.53 -0.54 33.81
C PRO A 25 18.62 -1.76 33.79
N GLN A 26 17.39 -1.59 33.34
CA GLN A 26 16.42 -2.68 33.19
C GLN A 26 16.20 -2.97 31.70
N PRO A 27 16.93 -3.96 31.13
CA PRO A 27 16.73 -4.36 29.75
C PRO A 27 15.38 -5.06 29.56
N ILE A 28 14.77 -4.85 28.40
CA ILE A 28 13.50 -5.45 28.02
C ILE A 28 13.67 -6.13 26.66
N ALA A 29 13.27 -7.40 26.59
CA ALA A 29 13.27 -8.18 25.36
C ALA A 29 11.84 -8.47 24.90
N TYR A 30 11.56 -8.23 23.63
CA TYR A 30 10.29 -8.57 22.99
C TYR A 30 10.50 -9.65 21.93
N SER A 31 9.51 -10.51 21.75
CA SER A 31 9.34 -11.25 20.50
C SER A 31 9.04 -10.27 19.33
N PRO A 32 9.14 -10.72 18.07
CA PRO A 32 8.73 -9.91 16.91
C PRO A 32 7.27 -9.40 17.02
N TYR A 33 6.39 -10.14 17.70
CA TYR A 33 5.00 -9.76 17.94
C TYR A 33 4.78 -8.99 19.24
N GLY A 34 5.83 -8.42 19.85
CA GLY A 34 5.70 -7.59 21.06
C GLY A 34 5.40 -8.36 22.34
N HIS A 35 5.38 -9.70 22.31
CA HIS A 35 5.24 -10.51 23.52
C HIS A 35 6.50 -10.36 24.38
N CYS A 36 6.29 -10.09 25.66
CA CYS A 36 7.33 -10.02 26.67
C CYS A 36 6.77 -10.64 27.97
N PRO A 37 7.62 -11.22 28.84
CA PRO A 37 7.20 -11.72 30.14
C PRO A 37 6.47 -10.66 30.98
N ALA A 38 5.61 -11.07 31.91
CA ALA A 38 4.77 -10.16 32.69
C ALA A 38 5.54 -9.00 33.36
N ILE A 39 6.82 -9.22 33.68
CA ILE A 39 7.70 -8.30 34.38
C ILE A 39 7.97 -7.01 33.57
N CYS A 40 8.00 -7.04 32.23
CA CYS A 40 8.40 -5.85 31.49
C CYS A 40 7.35 -4.72 31.44
N GLY A 41 6.10 -4.99 31.80
CA GLY A 41 5.06 -3.95 31.93
C GLY A 41 5.21 -3.08 33.18
N PHE A 42 6.08 -3.43 34.13
CA PHE A 42 6.31 -2.65 35.35
C PHE A 42 7.40 -1.58 35.20
N PHE A 43 8.25 -1.69 34.17
CA PHE A 43 9.42 -0.81 34.04
C PHE A 43 9.13 0.50 33.30
N SER A 44 8.04 0.56 32.52
CA SER A 44 7.69 1.72 31.70
C SER A 44 6.22 1.71 31.33
N LEU A 45 5.64 2.91 31.20
CA LEU A 45 4.30 3.12 30.65
C LEU A 45 4.24 2.70 29.17
N LEU A 46 5.32 2.94 28.42
CA LEU A 46 5.42 2.61 27.00
C LEU A 46 6.19 1.29 26.83
N GLY A 47 5.70 0.43 25.93
CA GLY A 47 6.29 -0.89 25.64
C GLY A 47 6.61 -1.05 24.14
N PHE A 48 6.10 -2.13 23.56
CA PHE A 48 6.23 -2.43 22.13
C PHE A 48 5.63 -1.32 21.25
N ASN A 49 6.30 -0.96 20.15
CA ASN A 49 5.92 0.13 19.23
C ASN A 49 5.71 1.51 19.89
N GLY A 50 6.18 1.70 21.12
CA GLY A 50 5.88 2.90 21.90
C GLY A 50 4.41 2.99 22.32
N GLU A 51 3.70 1.86 22.35
CA GLU A 51 2.30 1.76 22.74
C GLU A 51 2.18 1.38 24.21
N LEU A 52 1.09 1.84 24.84
CA LEU A 52 0.74 1.47 26.20
C LEU A 52 0.30 0.01 26.22
N ARG A 53 0.96 -0.80 27.05
CA ARG A 53 0.51 -2.15 27.37
C ARG A 53 -0.57 -2.06 28.43
N ASP A 54 -1.72 -2.67 28.18
CA ASP A 54 -2.76 -2.81 29.20
C ASP A 54 -2.19 -3.67 30.35
N PRO A 55 -2.09 -3.15 31.58
CA PRO A 55 -1.53 -3.89 32.70
C PRO A 55 -2.38 -5.09 33.12
N VAL A 56 -3.68 -5.10 32.80
CA VAL A 56 -4.60 -6.19 33.18
C VAL A 56 -4.54 -7.32 32.17
N THR A 57 -4.68 -7.02 30.88
CA THR A 57 -4.74 -8.06 29.83
C THR A 57 -3.39 -8.34 29.17
N GLY A 58 -2.43 -7.42 29.26
CA GLY A 58 -1.16 -7.49 28.57
C GLY A 58 -1.25 -7.21 27.06
N HIS A 59 -2.40 -6.74 26.57
CA HIS A 59 -2.65 -6.37 25.18
C HIS A 59 -2.10 -4.97 24.86
N TYR A 60 -1.96 -4.67 23.56
CA TYR A 60 -1.64 -3.32 23.09
C TYR A 60 -2.82 -2.72 22.34
N LEU A 61 -3.14 -1.45 22.63
CA LEU A 61 -4.27 -0.75 22.02
C LEU A 61 -3.82 0.03 20.77
N LEU A 62 -3.47 -0.70 19.71
CA LEU A 62 -2.95 -0.13 18.46
C LEU A 62 -4.00 0.73 17.73
N GLY A 63 -3.52 1.64 16.87
CA GLY A 63 -4.40 2.52 16.11
C GLY A 63 -5.13 3.53 16.99
N LYS A 64 -4.48 3.99 18.07
CA LYS A 64 -5.09 4.83 19.11
C LYS A 64 -6.33 4.16 19.75
N GLY A 65 -6.24 2.86 20.01
CA GLY A 65 -7.34 2.08 20.57
C GLY A 65 -8.39 1.60 19.56
N TYR A 66 -8.11 1.68 18.26
CA TYR A 66 -9.01 1.12 17.25
C TYR A 66 -9.18 -0.40 17.40
N ARG A 67 -8.08 -1.13 17.67
CA ARG A 67 -8.12 -2.58 17.91
C ARG A 67 -7.14 -2.97 19.01
N ALA A 68 -7.53 -3.94 19.84
CA ALA A 68 -6.60 -4.53 20.79
C ALA A 68 -5.82 -5.65 20.11
N PHE A 69 -4.50 -5.50 20.07
CA PHE A 69 -3.57 -6.49 19.60
C PHE A 69 -3.16 -7.40 20.77
N ILE A 70 -3.20 -8.71 20.55
CA ILE A 70 -2.88 -9.73 21.54
C ILE A 70 -1.52 -10.34 21.15
N PRO A 71 -0.41 -9.93 21.80
CA PRO A 71 0.92 -10.42 21.46
C PRO A 71 1.06 -11.94 21.52
N ALA A 72 0.42 -12.57 22.51
CA ALA A 72 0.44 -14.02 22.70
C ALA A 72 -0.26 -14.78 21.56
N LEU A 73 -1.25 -14.17 20.91
CA LEU A 73 -1.97 -14.75 19.77
C LEU A 73 -1.48 -14.20 18.43
N MET A 74 -0.54 -13.25 18.43
CA MET A 74 0.04 -12.65 17.24
C MET A 74 -1.00 -11.99 16.31
N ARG A 75 -2.15 -11.55 16.87
CA ARG A 75 -3.30 -11.07 16.09
C ARG A 75 -4.15 -10.05 16.84
N PHE A 76 -5.02 -9.37 16.12
CA PHE A 76 -6.05 -8.50 16.69
C PHE A 76 -7.19 -9.29 17.33
N ASN A 77 -7.86 -8.69 18.31
CA ASN A 77 -9.04 -9.27 18.97
C ASN A 77 -10.36 -9.03 18.22
N ARG A 78 -10.33 -8.18 17.18
CA ARG A 78 -11.49 -7.76 16.38
C ARG A 78 -11.13 -7.77 14.88
N PRO A 79 -12.06 -8.16 13.99
CA PRO A 79 -11.83 -8.08 12.55
C PRO A 79 -11.67 -6.62 12.07
N ASP A 80 -10.85 -6.39 11.05
CA ASP A 80 -10.80 -5.12 10.34
C ASP A 80 -11.98 -4.95 9.39
N ASN A 81 -12.49 -3.72 9.28
CA ASN A 81 -13.54 -3.37 8.34
C ASN A 81 -13.01 -3.22 6.90
N LEU A 82 -11.70 -3.04 6.71
CA LEU A 82 -11.06 -2.95 5.39
C LEU A 82 -10.67 -4.32 4.81
N SER A 83 -10.87 -5.40 5.56
CA SER A 83 -10.68 -6.76 5.07
C SER A 83 -12.01 -7.34 4.55
N PRO A 84 -11.99 -8.24 3.55
CA PRO A 84 -10.82 -8.79 2.87
C PRO A 84 -10.41 -8.06 1.58
N PHE A 85 -11.21 -7.12 1.09
CA PHE A 85 -11.12 -6.61 -0.28
C PHE A 85 -10.48 -5.21 -0.42
N ASP A 86 -10.12 -4.57 0.69
CA ASP A 86 -9.48 -3.25 0.70
C ASP A 86 -8.08 -3.34 1.36
N GLU A 87 -7.55 -2.24 1.87
CA GLU A 87 -6.18 -2.15 2.41
C GLU A 87 -5.87 -3.10 3.60
N GLY A 88 -6.88 -3.67 4.26
CA GLY A 88 -6.72 -4.58 5.40
C GLY A 88 -6.29 -6.00 5.02
N GLY A 89 -6.29 -6.34 3.71
CA GLY A 89 -5.90 -7.66 3.22
C GLY A 89 -6.85 -8.79 3.62
N LEU A 90 -6.56 -10.02 3.15
CA LEU A 90 -7.50 -11.15 3.23
C LEU A 90 -7.85 -11.59 4.65
N ASN A 91 -6.91 -11.49 5.60
CA ASN A 91 -7.13 -11.93 6.97
C ASN A 91 -7.50 -10.73 7.87
N PRO A 92 -8.76 -10.61 8.31
CA PRO A 92 -9.23 -9.47 9.09
C PRO A 92 -8.59 -9.34 10.48
N TYR A 93 -7.92 -10.39 10.97
CA TYR A 93 -7.27 -10.39 12.28
C TYR A 93 -5.75 -10.23 12.21
N ALA A 94 -5.16 -10.25 11.01
CA ALA A 94 -3.71 -10.26 10.87
C ALA A 94 -3.09 -8.95 11.36
N TYR A 95 -2.00 -9.07 12.13
CA TYR A 95 -1.11 -7.97 12.45
C TYR A 95 0.05 -7.96 11.46
N CYS A 96 0.37 -6.78 10.90
CA CYS A 96 1.49 -6.59 9.96
C CYS A 96 1.54 -7.59 8.79
N PHE A 97 0.40 -8.10 8.32
CA PHE A 97 0.34 -9.18 7.32
C PHE A 97 1.23 -10.40 7.64
N GLY A 98 1.52 -10.65 8.93
CA GLY A 98 2.40 -11.72 9.38
C GLY A 98 3.89 -11.38 9.42
N ASP A 99 4.28 -10.14 9.12
CA ASP A 99 5.68 -9.67 9.12
C ASP A 99 5.89 -8.43 10.03
N PRO A 100 5.81 -8.59 11.35
CA PRO A 100 5.96 -7.47 12.31
C PRO A 100 7.41 -6.98 12.45
N THR A 101 8.39 -7.71 11.93
CA THR A 101 9.80 -7.30 11.96
C THR A 101 10.06 -6.20 10.93
N ASN A 102 9.47 -6.31 9.74
CA ASN A 102 9.69 -5.36 8.65
C ASN A 102 8.60 -4.29 8.53
N LEU A 103 7.42 -4.57 9.07
CA LEU A 103 6.24 -3.73 8.96
C LEU A 103 5.73 -3.28 10.33
N GLN A 104 5.16 -2.09 10.38
CA GLN A 104 4.46 -1.54 11.54
C GLN A 104 3.04 -1.16 11.13
N ASP A 105 2.06 -1.33 12.02
CA ASP A 105 0.67 -0.91 11.80
C ASP A 105 0.25 0.20 12.79
N PRO A 106 0.52 1.48 12.49
CA PRO A 106 0.23 2.59 13.40
C PRO A 106 -1.25 2.91 13.53
N ASN A 107 -2.07 2.57 12.52
CA ASN A 107 -3.51 2.87 12.50
C ASN A 107 -4.35 1.66 12.93
N GLY A 108 -3.71 0.50 13.13
CA GLY A 108 -4.36 -0.75 13.44
C GLY A 108 -5.28 -1.19 12.31
N ARG A 109 -4.96 -0.96 11.03
CA ARG A 109 -5.76 -1.34 9.85
C ARG A 109 -4.87 -1.92 8.78
N SER A 110 -3.87 -1.14 8.37
CA SER A 110 -2.99 -1.48 7.26
C SER A 110 -1.54 -1.17 7.62
N PRO A 111 -0.63 -2.15 7.46
CA PRO A 111 0.77 -1.95 7.79
C PRO A 111 1.51 -1.07 6.79
N ILE A 112 2.43 -0.29 7.33
CA ILE A 112 3.40 0.51 6.62
C ILE A 112 4.76 -0.16 6.78
N GLY A 113 5.44 -0.37 5.65
CA GLY A 113 6.82 -0.85 5.63
C GLY A 113 7.83 0.26 5.43
N HIS A 114 9.03 0.06 5.94
CA HIS A 114 10.17 0.96 5.72
C HIS A 114 10.47 1.20 4.23
N TRP A 115 10.25 0.20 3.36
CA TRP A 115 10.42 0.33 1.91
C TRP A 115 9.28 1.09 1.21
N ARG A 116 8.06 1.07 1.77
CA ARG A 116 6.88 1.78 1.23
C ARG A 116 7.02 3.31 1.36
N ALA A 117 7.78 3.80 2.34
CA ALA A 117 8.09 5.21 2.48
C ALA A 117 9.08 5.69 1.40
N ILE A 118 10.10 4.89 1.10
CA ILE A 118 11.09 5.17 0.04
C ILE A 118 10.42 5.12 -1.34
N THR A 119 9.66 4.05 -1.62
CA THR A 119 8.96 3.89 -2.90
C THR A 119 7.89 4.96 -3.13
N ARG A 120 7.14 5.42 -2.11
CA ARG A 120 6.24 6.58 -2.25
C ARG A 120 6.99 7.86 -2.62
N ARG A 121 8.19 8.06 -2.09
CA ARG A 121 9.03 9.23 -2.42
C ARG A 121 9.60 9.16 -3.84
N LEU A 122 9.91 7.95 -4.33
CA LEU A 122 10.31 7.69 -5.72
C LEU A 122 9.11 7.74 -6.69
N MET A 123 7.92 7.36 -6.26
CA MET A 123 6.70 7.45 -7.08
C MET A 123 6.21 8.90 -7.22
N ALA A 124 6.34 9.70 -6.16
CA ALA A 124 6.06 11.14 -6.22
C ALA A 124 6.95 11.89 -7.25
N THR A 125 8.16 11.39 -7.53
CA THR A 125 9.02 11.97 -8.58
C THR A 125 8.68 11.45 -9.98
N THR A 126 8.12 10.24 -10.12
CA THR A 126 7.63 9.75 -11.42
C THR A 126 6.41 10.52 -11.93
N ASP A 127 5.61 11.10 -11.05
CA ASP A 127 4.46 11.97 -11.40
C ASP A 127 4.88 13.28 -12.08
N PHE A 128 6.15 13.68 -11.96
CA PHE A 128 6.67 14.85 -12.69
C PHE A 128 6.83 14.58 -14.19
N LYS A 129 7.23 13.35 -14.58
CA LYS A 129 7.39 12.98 -15.99
C LYS A 129 6.05 12.84 -16.70
N SER A 130 5.03 12.30 -16.04
CA SER A 130 3.66 12.21 -16.58
C SER A 130 3.07 13.61 -16.81
N ARG A 131 3.23 14.53 -15.85
CA ARG A 131 2.74 15.92 -15.98
C ARG A 131 3.45 16.71 -17.07
N ILE A 132 4.75 16.52 -17.29
CA ILE A 132 5.46 17.11 -18.43
C ILE A 132 4.92 16.55 -19.76
N ALA A 133 4.67 15.24 -19.84
CA ALA A 133 4.12 14.60 -21.03
C ALA A 133 2.70 15.09 -21.34
N GLU A 134 1.84 15.27 -20.33
CA GLU A 134 0.50 15.85 -20.48
C GLU A 134 0.55 17.32 -20.95
N LEU A 135 1.47 18.13 -20.41
CA LEU A 135 1.67 19.51 -20.85
C LEU A 135 2.19 19.60 -22.30
N GLN A 136 3.05 18.66 -22.72
CA GLN A 136 3.52 18.56 -24.10
C GLN A 136 2.41 18.10 -25.05
N ALA A 137 1.61 17.10 -24.66
CA ALA A 137 0.46 16.64 -25.44
C ALA A 137 -0.59 17.76 -25.60
N THR A 138 -0.83 18.54 -24.54
CA THR A 138 -1.77 19.67 -24.58
C THR A 138 -1.26 20.82 -25.47
N ARG A 139 0.06 21.08 -25.48
CA ARG A 139 0.68 22.05 -26.42
C ARG A 139 0.58 21.62 -27.89
N LEU A 140 0.81 20.34 -28.19
CA LEU A 140 0.71 19.82 -29.56
C LEU A 140 -0.72 19.86 -30.11
N ILE A 141 -1.73 19.72 -29.25
CA ILE A 141 -3.15 19.83 -29.62
C ILE A 141 -3.54 21.30 -29.86
N ALA A 142 -2.97 22.24 -29.10
CA ALA A 142 -3.25 23.68 -29.25
C ALA A 142 -2.63 24.28 -30.53
N GLU A 143 -1.54 23.71 -31.06
CA GLU A 143 -0.88 24.18 -32.29
C GLU A 143 -1.52 23.68 -33.61
N GLN A 144 -2.54 22.82 -33.55
CA GLN A 144 -3.21 22.25 -34.74
C GLN A 144 -4.70 22.65 -34.77
N PRO A 145 -5.05 23.84 -35.31
CA PRO A 145 -6.43 24.36 -35.21
C PRO A 145 -7.47 23.55 -36.02
N ASN A 146 -7.04 22.64 -36.90
CA ASN A 146 -7.91 22.00 -37.90
C ASN A 146 -7.85 20.47 -37.88
N LEU A 147 -7.82 19.84 -36.70
CA LEU A 147 -7.81 18.37 -36.53
C LEU A 147 -8.94 17.66 -37.33
N SER A 148 -10.08 18.34 -37.49
CA SER A 148 -11.24 17.91 -38.29
C SER A 148 -10.92 17.71 -39.77
N ALA A 149 -10.06 18.56 -40.37
CA ALA A 149 -9.71 18.49 -41.78
C ALA A 149 -8.76 17.32 -42.09
N LEU A 150 -7.80 17.07 -41.18
CA LEU A 150 -6.84 15.97 -41.28
C LEU A 150 -7.50 14.59 -41.14
N ILE A 151 -8.47 14.46 -40.23
CA ILE A 151 -9.25 13.23 -40.06
C ILE A 151 -10.14 12.97 -41.29
N LYS A 152 -10.79 14.02 -41.83
CA LYS A 152 -11.58 13.91 -43.06
C LYS A 152 -10.75 13.46 -44.27
N LEU A 153 -9.55 14.03 -44.44
CA LEU A 153 -8.66 13.67 -45.55
C LEU A 153 -8.14 12.22 -45.43
N LYS A 154 -7.89 11.75 -44.21
CA LYS A 154 -7.43 10.37 -43.97
C LYS A 154 -8.53 9.35 -44.26
N HIS A 155 -9.77 9.63 -43.84
CA HIS A 155 -10.92 8.77 -44.15
C HIS A 155 -11.21 8.71 -45.65
N GLN A 156 -11.09 9.84 -46.37
CA GLN A 156 -11.26 9.87 -47.83
C GLN A 156 -10.26 8.96 -48.56
N LYS A 157 -8.97 9.03 -48.19
CA LYS A 157 -7.92 8.20 -48.81
C LYS A 157 -8.13 6.70 -48.56
N ILE A 158 -8.56 6.34 -47.35
CA ILE A 158 -8.84 4.93 -47.00
C ILE A 158 -10.03 4.39 -47.81
N PHE A 159 -11.06 5.20 -48.04
CA PHE A 159 -12.22 4.80 -48.83
C PHE A 159 -11.85 4.55 -50.30
N GLU A 160 -11.02 5.41 -50.89
CA GLU A 160 -10.55 5.26 -52.29
C GLU A 160 -9.68 4.02 -52.50
N GLU A 161 -8.79 3.70 -51.55
CA GLU A 161 -7.97 2.47 -51.61
C GLU A 161 -8.80 1.20 -51.50
N LEU A 162 -9.80 1.19 -50.60
CA LEU A 162 -10.70 0.04 -50.45
C LEU A 162 -11.54 -0.17 -51.71
N HIS A 163 -12.03 0.91 -52.31
CA HIS A 163 -12.83 0.85 -53.53
C HIS A 163 -12.00 0.37 -54.74
N ALA A 164 -10.74 0.79 -54.84
CA ALA A 164 -9.81 0.33 -55.88
C ALA A 164 -9.44 -1.16 -55.72
N ASN A 165 -9.32 -1.65 -54.49
CA ASN A 165 -9.05 -3.07 -54.22
C ASN A 165 -10.28 -3.97 -54.45
N ALA A 166 -11.49 -3.47 -54.17
CA ALA A 166 -12.74 -4.19 -54.45
C ALA A 166 -12.97 -4.39 -55.96
N GLN A 167 -12.59 -3.41 -56.78
CA GLN A 167 -12.70 -3.53 -58.25
C GLN A 167 -11.67 -4.51 -58.84
N LYS A 168 -10.49 -4.64 -58.24
CA LYS A 168 -9.46 -5.61 -58.66
C LYS A 168 -9.80 -7.07 -58.32
N THR A 169 -10.68 -7.29 -57.35
CA THR A 169 -11.06 -8.63 -56.87
C THR A 169 -12.33 -9.19 -57.52
N TYR A 170 -13.03 -8.38 -58.33
CA TYR A 170 -14.25 -8.79 -59.03
C TYR A 170 -13.94 -9.55 -60.33
N ASN A 171 -14.17 -10.87 -60.33
CA ASN A 171 -14.11 -11.73 -61.53
C ASN A 171 -15.53 -12.18 -61.92
N PRO A 172 -16.07 -11.74 -63.08
CA PRO A 172 -17.46 -12.01 -63.45
C PRO A 172 -17.74 -13.45 -63.93
N ASN A 173 -16.75 -14.35 -64.00
CA ASN A 173 -16.91 -15.69 -64.60
C ASN A 173 -17.04 -16.86 -63.62
N THR A 174 -17.26 -16.63 -62.33
CA THR A 174 -17.43 -17.73 -61.36
C THR A 174 -18.85 -18.29 -61.44
N LYS A 175 -19.08 -19.28 -62.31
CA LYS A 175 -20.34 -20.05 -62.37
C LYS A 175 -20.57 -20.78 -61.04
N VAL A 176 -21.65 -20.41 -60.35
CA VAL A 176 -22.16 -21.09 -59.16
C VAL A 176 -22.67 -22.48 -59.56
N GLN A 177 -22.01 -23.55 -59.13
CA GLN A 177 -22.57 -24.90 -59.22
C GLN A 177 -23.71 -25.02 -58.20
N LYS A 178 -24.89 -25.35 -58.72
CA LYS A 178 -26.16 -25.48 -58.02
C LYS A 178 -26.13 -26.75 -57.16
N LEU A 179 -26.51 -26.62 -55.88
CA LEU A 179 -26.81 -27.72 -54.98
C LEU A 179 -27.96 -28.57 -55.56
N GLU A 180 -27.77 -29.89 -55.64
CA GLU A 180 -28.86 -30.86 -55.49
C GLU A 180 -28.48 -31.92 -54.46
N LEU A 181 -29.35 -31.97 -53.43
CA LEU A 181 -29.69 -33.01 -52.45
C LEU A 181 -28.58 -33.63 -51.59
#